data_AF-A0A4Q3V188-F1
#
_entry.id   AF-A0A4Q3V188-F1
#
_cell.length_a   1.000
_cell.length_b   1.000
_cell.length_c   1.000
_cell.angle_alpha   90.00
_cell.angle_beta   90.00
_cell.angle_gamma   90.00
#
_symmetry.space_group_name_H-M   'P 1'
#
loop_
_entity.id
_entity.type
_entity.pdbx_description
1 polymer ?
#
loop_
_entity_poly.entity_id
_entity_poly.type
_entity_poly.pdbx_seq_one_letter_code
_entity_poly.pdbx_strand_id
1 'polypeptide(L)'
;MKKTLLASLILALATSALAKKDTGAFTVILPGGEQISGSKVKTTFTIRPGATIRVRGKYQQFDVIADTFGVRNQSILDFGKPRLVFLSRTPQLPSFLTSTVSIEINKEQLVLKRTGARISMKIQAKDISQGGMFQLEPGQTTSFAHILGPNFAYYVDSLNRVLLTDSVVPVRESPQTATLTTPLLAAITGTRQSTWLVQAGGRMGMVVGEDATQP
;
A
#
# COMPACT_ATOMS: atom_id res chain seq x y z
N MET A 1 48.09 49.95 -9.39
CA MET A 1 47.41 48.93 -10.21
C MET A 1 46.55 48.07 -9.29
N LYS A 2 45.23 48.26 -9.27
CA LYS A 2 44.29 47.44 -8.50
C LYS A 2 43.92 46.22 -9.35
N LYS A 3 44.26 45.00 -8.90
CA LYS A 3 43.77 43.75 -9.49
C LYS A 3 42.58 43.25 -8.67
N THR A 4 41.41 43.38 -9.26
CA THR A 4 40.14 42.83 -8.80
C THR A 4 40.18 41.30 -8.97
N LEU A 5 39.95 40.53 -7.91
CA LEU A 5 39.57 39.11 -8.03
C LEU A 5 38.06 39.02 -7.83
N LEU A 6 37.32 38.74 -8.92
CA LEU A 6 35.96 38.23 -8.84
C LEU A 6 36.05 36.71 -8.58
N ALA A 7 35.51 36.25 -7.46
CA ALA A 7 35.25 34.83 -7.24
C ALA A 7 33.86 34.51 -7.81
N SER A 8 33.81 33.73 -8.89
CA SER A 8 32.56 33.20 -9.44
C SER A 8 32.07 32.05 -8.54
N LEU A 9 31.01 32.31 -7.78
CA LEU A 9 30.27 31.29 -7.04
C LEU A 9 29.40 30.51 -8.04
N ILE A 10 29.83 29.30 -8.42
CA ILE A 10 29.01 28.38 -9.20
C ILE A 10 27.98 27.76 -8.25
N LEU A 11 26.74 28.23 -8.31
CA LEU A 11 25.62 27.62 -7.62
C LEU A 11 25.20 26.36 -8.41
N ALA A 12 25.66 25.19 -7.98
CA ALA A 12 25.15 23.93 -8.51
C ALA A 12 23.68 23.77 -8.09
N LEU A 13 22.75 24.12 -8.99
CA LEU A 13 21.36 23.71 -8.88
C LEU A 13 21.34 22.19 -9.03
N ALA A 14 21.30 21.47 -7.91
CA ALA A 14 20.90 20.08 -7.91
C ALA A 14 19.43 20.04 -8.34
N THR A 15 19.19 19.84 -9.64
CA THR A 15 17.89 19.39 -10.11
C THR A 15 17.69 18.01 -9.52
N SER A 16 16.80 17.90 -8.54
CA SER A 16 16.25 16.60 -8.14
C SER A 16 15.57 16.02 -9.38
N ALA A 17 16.32 15.18 -10.10
CA ALA A 17 15.77 14.38 -11.16
C ALA A 17 14.74 13.46 -10.50
N LEU A 18 13.46 13.82 -10.56
CA LEU A 18 12.35 12.92 -10.25
C LEU A 18 12.59 11.67 -11.07
N ALA A 19 13.09 10.62 -10.44
CA ALA A 19 13.40 9.38 -11.14
C ALA A 19 12.13 8.94 -11.88
N LYS A 20 12.25 8.64 -13.17
CA LYS A 20 11.09 8.24 -13.98
C LYS A 20 10.51 6.98 -13.33
N LYS A 21 9.22 7.05 -12.99
CA LYS A 21 8.50 5.92 -12.41
C LYS A 21 8.18 4.91 -13.49
N ASP A 22 8.65 3.68 -13.31
CA ASP A 22 8.31 2.59 -14.19
C ASP A 22 6.99 1.96 -13.76
N THR A 23 6.26 1.45 -14.74
CA THR A 23 4.92 0.87 -14.56
C THR A 23 4.87 -0.57 -15.05
N GLY A 24 4.02 -1.37 -14.42
CA GLY A 24 3.70 -2.72 -14.81
C GLY A 24 2.19 -2.87 -15.04
N ALA A 25 1.70 -4.09 -14.90
CA ALA A 25 0.29 -4.42 -15.06
C ALA A 25 -0.08 -5.54 -14.10
N PHE A 26 -1.31 -5.51 -13.60
CA PHE A 26 -1.82 -6.54 -12.71
C PHE A 26 -2.46 -7.70 -13.47
N THR A 27 -2.27 -8.90 -12.93
CA THR A 27 -3.09 -10.09 -13.17
C THR A 27 -3.78 -10.46 -11.86
N VAL A 28 -5.10 -10.63 -11.91
CA VAL A 28 -5.93 -11.06 -10.78
C VAL A 28 -6.33 -12.51 -11.00
N ILE A 29 -6.01 -13.39 -10.05
CA ILE A 29 -6.29 -14.82 -10.12
C ILE A 29 -7.40 -15.16 -9.12
N LEU A 30 -8.52 -15.67 -9.62
CA LEU A 30 -9.70 -16.01 -8.83
C LEU A 30 -9.52 -17.35 -8.09
N PRO A 31 -10.38 -17.67 -7.10
CA PRO A 31 -10.32 -18.92 -6.32
C PRO A 31 -10.44 -20.25 -7.09
N GLY A 32 -10.59 -20.24 -8.41
CA GLY A 32 -10.56 -21.41 -9.29
C GLY A 32 -9.41 -21.42 -10.30
N GLY A 33 -8.50 -20.45 -10.22
CA GLY A 33 -7.36 -20.32 -11.16
C GLY A 33 -7.63 -19.46 -12.40
N GLU A 34 -8.87 -19.06 -12.65
CA GLU A 34 -9.21 -18.09 -13.70
C GLU A 34 -8.42 -16.80 -13.51
N GLN A 35 -7.82 -16.30 -14.59
CA GLN A 35 -6.96 -15.12 -14.59
C GLN A 35 -7.61 -13.97 -15.34
N ILE A 36 -7.65 -12.81 -14.69
CA ILE A 36 -8.16 -11.55 -15.23
C ILE A 36 -6.97 -10.61 -15.40
N SER A 37 -6.67 -10.27 -16.65
CA SER A 37 -5.59 -9.36 -17.02
C SER A 37 -6.00 -8.56 -18.26
N GLY A 38 -5.26 -7.48 -18.55
CA GLY A 38 -5.52 -6.61 -19.69
C GLY A 38 -5.28 -5.14 -19.35
N SER A 39 -5.11 -4.30 -20.36
CA SER A 39 -4.84 -2.87 -20.16
C SER A 39 -6.08 -2.08 -19.73
N LYS A 40 -7.28 -2.60 -19.95
CA LYS A 40 -8.55 -2.01 -19.49
C LYS A 40 -9.59 -3.11 -19.29
N VAL A 41 -9.96 -3.38 -18.05
CA VAL A 41 -10.95 -4.40 -17.68
C VAL A 41 -11.89 -3.82 -16.64
N LYS A 42 -13.18 -4.12 -16.73
CA LYS A 42 -14.17 -3.85 -15.69
C LYS A 42 -15.20 -4.96 -15.67
N THR A 43 -15.25 -5.72 -14.57
CA THR A 43 -16.10 -6.91 -14.47
C THR A 43 -16.47 -7.20 -13.01
N THR A 44 -17.40 -8.14 -12.79
CA THR A 44 -17.82 -8.60 -11.47
C THR A 44 -17.85 -10.13 -11.41
N PHE A 45 -17.51 -10.69 -10.26
CA PHE A 45 -17.52 -12.14 -10.03
C PHE A 45 -18.21 -12.51 -8.73
N THR A 46 -18.96 -13.61 -8.75
CA THR A 46 -19.44 -14.26 -7.53
C THR A 46 -18.29 -15.05 -6.92
N ILE A 47 -17.83 -14.62 -5.75
CA ILE A 47 -16.72 -15.25 -5.03
C ILE A 47 -17.21 -15.74 -3.68
N ARG A 48 -16.97 -17.03 -3.40
CA ARG A 48 -17.36 -17.67 -2.14
C ARG A 48 -16.70 -16.95 -0.94
N PRO A 49 -17.41 -16.79 0.20
CA PRO A 49 -16.80 -16.30 1.44
C PRO A 49 -15.55 -17.13 1.84
N GLY A 50 -14.60 -16.51 2.53
CA GLY A 50 -13.31 -17.11 2.92
C GLY A 50 -12.33 -17.38 1.78
N ALA A 51 -12.75 -17.27 0.51
CA ALA A 51 -11.88 -17.55 -0.61
C ALA A 51 -10.80 -16.47 -0.80
N THR A 52 -9.68 -16.84 -1.43
CA THR A 52 -8.55 -15.94 -1.65
C THR A 52 -8.44 -15.53 -3.12
N ILE A 53 -8.40 -14.22 -3.36
CA ILE A 53 -8.10 -13.62 -4.66
C ILE A 53 -6.62 -13.25 -4.65
N ARG A 54 -5.86 -13.69 -5.65
CA ARG A 54 -4.41 -13.41 -5.74
C ARG A 54 -4.18 -12.29 -6.73
N VAL A 55 -3.50 -11.22 -6.31
CA VAL A 55 -3.11 -10.10 -7.18
C VAL A 55 -1.61 -10.17 -7.43
N ARG A 56 -1.22 -10.20 -8.70
CA ARG A 56 0.18 -10.32 -9.13
C ARG A 56 0.51 -9.19 -10.09
N GLY A 57 1.56 -8.43 -9.79
CA GLY A 57 2.12 -7.39 -10.64
C GLY A 57 3.63 -7.57 -10.79
N LYS A 58 4.27 -6.67 -11.55
CA LYS A 58 5.72 -6.61 -11.72
C LYS A 58 6.43 -6.12 -10.46
N TYR A 59 5.87 -5.11 -9.79
CA TYR A 59 6.51 -4.41 -8.68
C TYR A 59 5.91 -4.76 -7.33
N GLN A 60 4.69 -5.28 -7.30
CA GLN A 60 4.05 -5.77 -6.08
C GLN A 60 3.15 -6.96 -6.31
N GLN A 61 2.92 -7.70 -5.24
CA GLN A 61 1.90 -8.73 -5.18
C GLN A 61 1.27 -8.78 -3.79
N PHE A 62 0.04 -9.26 -3.73
CA PHE A 62 -0.67 -9.48 -2.48
C PHE A 62 -1.86 -10.42 -2.70
N ASP A 63 -2.39 -10.95 -1.61
CA ASP A 63 -3.58 -11.79 -1.60
C ASP A 63 -4.71 -11.06 -0.86
N VAL A 64 -5.95 -11.21 -1.33
CA VAL A 64 -7.15 -10.59 -0.75
C VAL A 64 -8.09 -11.67 -0.27
N ILE A 65 -8.48 -11.61 1.00
CA ILE A 65 -9.47 -12.51 1.59
C ILE A 65 -10.86 -11.95 1.27
N ALA A 66 -11.67 -12.70 0.53
CA ALA A 66 -12.81 -12.14 -0.17
C ALA A 66 -13.95 -11.67 0.77
N ASP A 67 -14.12 -12.26 1.94
CA ASP A 67 -15.19 -11.93 2.89
C ASP A 67 -14.90 -10.70 3.77
N THR A 68 -13.64 -10.34 3.93
CA THR A 68 -13.20 -9.20 4.75
C THR A 68 -12.53 -8.11 3.94
N PHE A 69 -12.06 -8.44 2.73
CA PHE A 69 -11.12 -7.60 1.97
C PHE A 69 -9.82 -7.33 2.72
N GLY A 70 -9.50 -8.18 3.71
CA GLY A 70 -8.18 -8.18 4.33
C GLY A 70 -7.10 -8.60 3.35
N VAL A 71 -5.92 -8.03 3.52
CA VAL A 71 -4.76 -8.29 2.66
C VAL A 71 -3.80 -9.23 3.37
N ARG A 72 -3.21 -10.18 2.64
CA ARG A 72 -2.16 -11.08 3.11
C ARG A 72 -0.98 -11.06 2.14
N ASN A 73 0.20 -11.44 2.65
CA ASN A 73 1.40 -11.67 1.86
C ASN A 73 1.80 -10.49 0.94
N GLN A 74 1.58 -9.24 1.39
CA GLN A 74 1.85 -8.06 0.57
C GLN A 74 3.36 -7.87 0.46
N SER A 75 3.86 -7.99 -0.77
CA SER A 75 5.28 -7.93 -1.08
C SER A 75 5.59 -6.87 -2.11
N ILE A 76 6.73 -6.21 -1.94
CA ILE A 76 7.39 -5.41 -2.98
C ILE A 76 8.43 -6.28 -3.68
N LEU A 77 8.51 -6.20 -5.01
CA LEU A 77 9.27 -7.14 -5.82
C LEU A 77 10.56 -6.55 -6.39
N ASP A 78 10.59 -5.24 -6.64
CA ASP A 78 11.71 -4.57 -7.32
C ASP A 78 12.48 -3.60 -6.40
N PHE A 79 13.15 -4.17 -5.39
CA PHE A 79 14.03 -3.44 -4.47
C PHE A 79 15.29 -4.28 -4.15
N GLY A 80 15.95 -4.75 -5.22
CA GLY A 80 17.11 -5.65 -5.19
C GLY A 80 16.79 -7.11 -4.85
N LYS A 81 15.67 -7.37 -4.17
CA LYS A 81 15.07 -8.70 -3.97
C LYS A 81 13.60 -8.55 -3.57
N PRO A 82 12.75 -9.58 -3.74
CA PRO A 82 11.40 -9.60 -3.17
C PRO A 82 11.42 -9.46 -1.65
N ARG A 83 10.52 -8.64 -1.10
CA ARG A 83 10.40 -8.37 0.33
C ARG A 83 8.95 -8.47 0.76
N LEU A 84 8.67 -9.36 1.70
CA LEU A 84 7.37 -9.48 2.35
C LEU A 84 7.20 -8.34 3.36
N VAL A 85 6.42 -7.33 3.00
CA VAL A 85 6.22 -6.11 3.79
C VAL A 85 5.18 -6.32 4.86
N PHE A 86 3.98 -6.75 4.48
CA PHE A 86 2.92 -7.11 5.41
C PHE A 86 2.58 -8.59 5.30
N LEU A 87 2.64 -9.29 6.42
CA LEU A 87 2.04 -10.60 6.54
C LEU A 87 0.51 -10.49 6.47
N SER A 88 -0.06 -9.47 7.13
CA SER A 88 -1.49 -9.19 7.06
C SER A 88 -1.86 -7.74 7.32
N ARG A 89 -2.94 -7.29 6.67
CA ARG A 89 -3.67 -6.05 6.98
C ARG A 89 -5.15 -6.38 7.04
N THR A 90 -5.67 -6.52 8.25
CA THR A 90 -6.97 -7.14 8.51
C THR A 90 -7.96 -6.11 9.04
N PRO A 91 -9.01 -5.75 8.27
CA PRO A 91 -10.11 -4.95 8.79
C PRO A 91 -10.91 -5.77 9.82
N GLN A 92 -11.29 -5.11 10.91
CA GLN A 92 -12.23 -5.64 11.90
C GLN A 92 -13.64 -5.19 11.51
N LEU A 93 -14.32 -6.03 10.72
CA LEU A 93 -15.65 -5.73 10.19
C LEU A 93 -16.75 -6.27 11.11
N PRO A 94 -17.90 -5.57 11.24
CA PRO A 94 -19.03 -6.06 12.03
C PRO A 94 -19.78 -7.23 11.35
N SER A 95 -19.54 -7.46 10.07
CA SER A 95 -20.14 -8.55 9.28
C SER A 95 -19.32 -8.79 8.01
N PHE A 96 -19.46 -9.97 7.40
CA PHE A 96 -18.79 -10.31 6.14
C PHE A 96 -19.34 -9.52 4.94
N LEU A 97 -18.48 -9.33 3.96
CA LEU A 97 -18.80 -8.85 2.62
C LEU A 97 -19.35 -10.00 1.79
N THR A 98 -20.52 -9.81 1.18
CA THR A 98 -21.29 -10.90 0.56
C THR A 98 -21.65 -10.66 -0.90
N SER A 99 -21.63 -9.41 -1.38
CA SER A 99 -21.88 -9.07 -2.79
C SER A 99 -20.85 -9.69 -3.74
N THR A 100 -21.06 -9.54 -5.04
CA THR A 100 -20.03 -9.85 -6.03
C THR A 100 -18.81 -8.96 -5.84
N VAL A 101 -17.64 -9.47 -6.23
CA VAL A 101 -16.40 -8.68 -6.25
C VAL A 101 -16.31 -7.95 -7.57
N SER A 102 -16.24 -6.63 -7.52
CA SER A 102 -15.92 -5.79 -8.69
C SER A 102 -14.41 -5.71 -8.86
N ILE A 103 -13.95 -5.96 -10.08
CA ILE A 103 -12.56 -5.88 -10.50
C ILE A 103 -12.47 -4.87 -11.64
N GLU A 104 -11.63 -3.85 -11.47
CA GLU A 104 -11.34 -2.86 -12.49
C GLU A 104 -9.82 -2.73 -12.65
N ILE A 105 -9.32 -2.99 -13.86
CA ILE A 105 -7.92 -2.79 -14.23
C ILE A 105 -7.88 -1.67 -15.26
N ASN A 106 -6.98 -0.71 -15.07
CA ASN A 106 -6.70 0.35 -16.02
C ASN A 106 -5.21 0.62 -16.04
N LYS A 107 -4.51 0.06 -17.02
CA LYS A 107 -3.05 0.06 -17.15
C LYS A 107 -2.40 -0.48 -15.87
N GLU A 108 -1.62 0.34 -15.17
CA GLU A 108 -0.95 -0.01 -13.92
C GLU A 108 -1.89 -0.05 -12.71
N GLN A 109 -3.14 0.40 -12.86
CA GLN A 109 -4.06 0.58 -11.74
C GLN A 109 -4.99 -0.61 -11.60
N LEU A 110 -5.23 -1.02 -10.36
CA LEU A 110 -6.23 -2.01 -9.97
C LEU A 110 -7.15 -1.40 -8.93
N VAL A 111 -8.46 -1.59 -9.11
CA VAL A 111 -9.47 -1.30 -8.11
C VAL A 111 -10.30 -2.56 -7.86
N LEU A 112 -10.36 -2.98 -6.60
CA LEU A 112 -11.26 -4.04 -6.14
C LEU A 112 -12.31 -3.42 -5.22
N LYS A 113 -13.57 -3.82 -5.37
CA LYS A 113 -14.65 -3.40 -4.46
C LYS A 113 -15.52 -4.59 -4.08
N ARG A 114 -15.99 -4.60 -2.84
CA ARG A 114 -17.07 -5.49 -2.39
C ARG A 114 -17.83 -4.85 -1.24
N THR A 115 -19.11 -5.14 -1.20
CA THR A 115 -20.04 -4.70 -0.14
C THR A 115 -20.63 -5.89 0.62
N GLY A 116 -21.04 -5.64 1.86
CA GLY A 116 -21.94 -6.44 2.68
C GLY A 116 -23.11 -5.57 3.13
N ALA A 117 -23.85 -6.00 4.16
CA ALA A 117 -25.13 -5.36 4.50
C ALA A 117 -25.03 -3.85 4.77
N ARG A 118 -24.09 -3.43 5.62
CA ARG A 118 -23.80 -2.02 5.93
C ARG A 118 -22.31 -1.75 5.91
N ILE A 119 -21.58 -2.49 5.08
CA ILE A 119 -20.14 -2.37 4.95
C ILE A 119 -19.74 -2.36 3.49
N SER A 120 -18.77 -1.52 3.15
CA SER A 120 -18.08 -1.62 1.87
C SER A 120 -16.58 -1.53 2.10
N MET A 121 -15.84 -2.22 1.25
CA MET A 121 -14.39 -2.17 1.20
C MET A 121 -13.94 -1.91 -0.23
N LYS A 122 -12.95 -1.05 -0.37
CA LYS A 122 -12.25 -0.79 -1.62
C LYS A 122 -10.76 -0.99 -1.41
N ILE A 123 -10.12 -1.66 -2.36
CA ILE A 123 -8.67 -1.71 -2.51
C ILE A 123 -8.32 -0.96 -3.79
N GLN A 124 -7.38 -0.03 -3.71
CA GLN A 124 -6.77 0.58 -4.88
C GLN A 124 -5.27 0.28 -4.87
N ALA A 125 -4.73 -0.18 -5.98
CA ALA A 125 -3.31 -0.47 -6.13
C ALA A 125 -2.76 0.05 -7.45
N LYS A 126 -1.47 0.34 -7.48
CA LYS A 126 -0.71 0.74 -8.67
C LYS A 126 0.53 -0.11 -8.80
N ASP A 127 0.71 -0.81 -9.91
CA ASP A 127 1.88 -1.65 -10.16
C ASP A 127 3.03 -0.79 -10.70
N ILE A 128 3.85 -0.28 -9.78
CA ILE A 128 4.80 0.81 -10.05
C ILE A 128 6.09 0.64 -9.25
N SER A 129 7.22 1.12 -9.77
CA SER A 129 8.51 1.01 -9.09
C SER A 129 8.66 1.90 -7.85
N GLN A 130 7.95 3.05 -7.80
CA GLN A 130 8.01 3.99 -6.68
C GLN A 130 6.74 4.84 -6.54
N GLY A 131 6.55 5.39 -5.33
CA GLY A 131 5.41 6.23 -4.97
C GLY A 131 4.27 5.48 -4.28
N GLY A 132 3.08 6.09 -4.29
CA GLY A 132 1.88 5.51 -3.68
C GLY A 132 1.38 4.26 -4.41
N MET A 133 1.64 3.08 -3.84
CA MET A 133 1.38 1.77 -4.46
C MET A 133 0.05 1.16 -4.08
N PHE A 134 -0.49 1.49 -2.91
CA PHE A 134 -1.60 0.74 -2.34
C PHE A 134 -2.47 1.60 -1.42
N GLN A 135 -3.77 1.33 -1.39
CA GLN A 135 -4.77 1.93 -0.51
C GLN A 135 -5.83 0.89 -0.12
N LEU A 136 -6.21 0.89 1.16
CA LEU A 136 -7.30 0.13 1.72
C LEU A 136 -8.31 1.09 2.35
N GLU A 137 -9.54 1.08 1.85
CA GLU A 137 -10.56 2.09 2.10
C GLU A 137 -11.86 1.46 2.59
N PRO A 138 -12.24 1.67 3.86
CA PRO A 138 -13.53 1.25 4.36
C PRO A 138 -14.64 2.29 4.09
N GLY A 139 -15.85 1.81 3.86
CA GLY A 139 -17.05 2.64 3.74
C GLY A 139 -17.57 3.18 5.07
N GLN A 140 -17.10 2.64 6.20
CA GLN A 140 -17.39 3.13 7.55
C GLN A 140 -16.14 3.15 8.42
N THR A 141 -16.27 3.78 9.58
CA THR A 141 -15.22 3.72 10.60
C THR A 141 -14.88 2.27 10.95
N THR A 142 -13.62 1.90 10.74
CA THR A 142 -13.14 0.51 10.81
C THR A 142 -11.74 0.48 11.43
N SER A 143 -11.52 -0.49 12.33
CA SER A 143 -10.19 -0.77 12.85
C SER A 143 -9.43 -1.72 11.94
N PHE A 144 -8.16 -1.46 11.66
CA PHE A 144 -7.28 -2.32 10.86
C PHE A 144 -6.12 -2.81 11.71
N ALA A 145 -5.99 -4.12 11.85
CA ALA A 145 -4.84 -4.75 12.48
C ALA A 145 -3.80 -5.13 11.41
N HIS A 146 -2.61 -4.57 11.51
CA HIS A 146 -1.47 -4.85 10.64
C HIS A 146 -0.44 -5.72 11.36
N ILE A 147 0.12 -6.67 10.61
CA ILE A 147 1.27 -7.48 11.03
C ILE A 147 2.30 -7.40 9.90
N LEU A 148 3.47 -6.88 10.23
CA LEU A 148 4.60 -6.78 9.30
C LEU A 148 5.22 -8.15 9.03
N GLY A 149 5.86 -8.29 7.87
CA GLY A 149 6.70 -9.45 7.57
C GLY A 149 7.83 -9.63 8.59
N PRO A 150 8.45 -10.83 8.65
CA PRO A 150 9.44 -11.19 9.67
C PRO A 150 10.63 -10.23 9.79
N ASN A 151 11.02 -9.62 8.67
CA ASN A 151 12.23 -8.80 8.59
C ASN A 151 11.94 -7.30 8.69
N PHE A 152 10.67 -6.89 8.76
CA PHE A 152 10.30 -5.49 8.86
C PHE A 152 9.98 -5.12 10.30
N ALA A 153 10.33 -3.90 10.69
CA ALA A 153 9.88 -3.26 11.92
C ALA A 153 9.43 -1.82 11.64
N TYR A 154 8.52 -1.32 12.47
CA TYR A 154 8.09 0.08 12.43
C TYR A 154 9.17 1.02 12.99
N TYR A 155 9.18 2.25 12.51
CA TYR A 155 9.88 3.37 13.11
C TYR A 155 9.13 4.67 12.84
N VAL A 156 9.46 5.71 13.60
CA VAL A 156 8.92 7.07 13.42
C VAL A 156 10.05 7.97 12.97
N ASP A 157 9.82 8.75 11.92
CA ASP A 157 10.81 9.72 11.44
C ASP A 157 10.70 11.08 12.15
N SER A 158 11.60 12.01 11.80
CA SER A 158 11.63 13.36 12.38
C SER A 158 10.39 14.21 12.08
N LEU A 159 9.52 13.77 11.17
CA LEU A 159 8.26 14.43 10.81
C LEU A 159 7.06 13.73 11.46
N ASN A 160 7.28 12.87 12.46
CA ASN A 160 6.26 12.07 13.14
C ASN A 160 5.47 11.14 12.21
N ARG A 161 6.05 10.77 11.06
CA ARG A 161 5.43 9.82 10.12
C ARG A 161 5.78 8.41 10.54
N VAL A 162 4.84 7.48 10.39
CA VAL A 162 5.06 6.05 10.63
C VAL A 162 5.61 5.40 9.37
N LEU A 163 6.82 4.87 9.47
CA LEU A 163 7.48 4.13 8.42
C LEU A 163 7.79 2.71 8.91
N LEU A 164 8.17 1.86 7.99
CA LEU A 164 8.61 0.50 8.25
C LEU A 164 9.82 0.20 7.37
N THR A 165 10.76 -0.57 7.91
CA THR A 165 12.02 -0.89 7.23
C THR A 165 12.49 -2.29 7.58
N ASP A 166 13.22 -2.91 6.65
CA ASP A 166 14.01 -4.12 6.86
C ASP A 166 15.52 -3.81 6.94
N SER A 167 15.83 -2.60 7.41
CA SER A 167 17.17 -1.98 7.44
C SER A 167 17.73 -1.58 6.06
N VAL A 168 17.04 -1.89 4.96
CA VAL A 168 17.46 -1.52 3.60
C VAL A 168 16.47 -0.58 2.94
N VAL A 169 15.19 -0.91 2.98
CA VAL A 169 14.16 -0.16 2.24
C VAL A 169 13.20 0.54 3.20
N PRO A 170 13.09 1.87 3.16
CA PRO A 170 12.01 2.57 3.85
C PRO A 170 10.70 2.42 3.06
N VAL A 171 9.63 2.08 3.78
CA VAL A 171 8.26 2.08 3.27
C VAL A 171 7.43 2.95 4.22
N ARG A 172 6.61 3.85 3.68
CA ARG A 172 5.74 4.70 4.49
C ARG A 172 4.36 4.08 4.61
N GLU A 173 3.93 3.89 5.86
CA GLU A 173 2.52 3.66 6.18
C GLU A 173 1.83 5.02 5.99
N SER A 174 0.89 5.11 5.03
CA SER A 174 0.34 6.40 4.57
C SER A 174 -1.15 6.52 4.96
N PRO A 175 -1.46 6.80 6.24
CA PRO A 175 -2.83 7.00 6.69
C PRO A 175 -3.44 8.29 6.10
N GLN A 176 -4.75 8.27 5.85
CA GLN A 176 -5.56 9.47 5.63
C GLN A 176 -6.85 9.31 6.42
N THR A 177 -7.18 10.31 7.24
CA THR A 177 -8.33 10.26 8.16
C THR A 177 -8.31 8.98 9.00
N ALA A 178 -7.13 8.64 9.53
CA ALA A 178 -6.89 7.45 10.32
C ALA A 178 -5.93 7.75 11.47
N THR A 179 -6.15 7.09 12.60
CA THR A 179 -5.40 7.29 13.84
C THR A 179 -4.76 5.98 14.25
N LEU A 180 -3.46 5.99 14.55
CA LEU A 180 -2.78 4.86 15.17
C LEU A 180 -3.28 4.71 16.61
N THR A 181 -3.84 3.55 16.95
CA THR A 181 -4.39 3.28 18.29
C THR A 181 -3.53 2.36 19.12
N THR A 182 -2.82 1.41 18.51
CA THR A 182 -1.96 0.47 19.25
C THR A 182 -0.82 -0.03 18.38
N PRO A 183 0.42 -0.04 18.86
CA PRO A 183 0.89 0.71 20.03
C PRO A 183 0.73 2.22 19.81
N LEU A 184 0.87 3.02 20.86
CA LEU A 184 0.94 4.47 20.72
C LEU A 184 2.17 4.86 19.87
N LEU A 185 2.13 6.04 19.24
CA LEU A 185 3.21 6.52 18.38
C LEU A 185 4.59 6.48 19.06
N ALA A 186 4.67 6.86 20.34
CA ALA A 186 5.91 6.83 21.12
C ALA A 186 6.47 5.41 21.39
N ALA A 187 5.66 4.36 21.18
CA ALA A 187 6.00 2.98 21.48
C ALA A 187 5.98 2.06 20.23
N ILE A 188 5.76 2.61 19.03
CA ILE A 188 5.67 1.80 17.80
C ILE A 188 7.03 1.39 17.24
N THR A 189 8.08 2.17 17.49
CA THR A 189 9.42 1.89 16.95
C THR A 189 9.93 0.53 17.44
N GLY A 190 10.43 -0.28 16.52
CA GLY A 190 10.90 -1.65 16.78
C GLY A 190 9.81 -2.71 16.81
N THR A 191 8.53 -2.33 16.80
CA THR A 191 7.42 -3.28 16.79
C THR A 191 7.09 -3.77 15.38
N ARG A 192 6.28 -4.83 15.31
CA ARG A 192 5.82 -5.44 14.04
C ARG A 192 4.31 -5.44 13.87
N GLN A 193 3.60 -4.82 14.80
CA GLN A 193 2.15 -4.82 14.85
C GLN A 193 1.67 -3.40 15.00
N SER A 194 0.60 -3.06 14.30
CA SER A 194 -0.10 -1.81 14.51
C SER A 194 -1.60 -2.00 14.34
N THR A 195 -2.38 -1.17 15.00
CA THR A 195 -3.83 -1.06 14.86
C THR A 195 -4.17 0.38 14.54
N TRP A 196 -4.95 0.57 13.48
CA TRP A 196 -5.35 1.89 13.01
C TRP A 196 -6.87 2.00 13.00
N LEU A 197 -7.40 3.06 13.60
CA LEU A 197 -8.80 3.42 13.47
C LEU A 197 -8.96 4.34 12.26
N VAL A 198 -9.54 3.85 11.18
CA VAL A 198 -9.77 4.60 9.94
C VAL A 198 -11.22 5.06 9.94
N GLN A 199 -11.47 6.36 9.74
CA GLN A 199 -12.83 6.88 9.66
C GLN A 199 -13.48 6.52 8.32
N ALA A 200 -14.82 6.61 8.25
CA ALA A 200 -15.54 6.47 6.99
C ALA A 200 -14.97 7.43 5.92
N GLY A 201 -14.62 6.90 4.74
CA GLY A 201 -13.99 7.67 3.67
C GLY A 201 -12.49 7.96 3.85
N GLY A 202 -11.88 7.49 4.95
CA GLY A 202 -10.43 7.46 5.14
C GLY A 202 -9.76 6.27 4.46
N ARG A 203 -8.44 6.13 4.63
CA ARG A 203 -7.67 5.01 4.10
C ARG A 203 -6.40 4.70 4.87
N MET A 204 -5.96 3.45 4.75
CA MET A 204 -4.58 3.05 5.00
C MET A 204 -3.84 2.85 3.69
N GLY A 205 -2.77 3.60 3.48
CA GLY A 205 -1.95 3.55 2.26
C GLY A 205 -0.59 2.88 2.46
N MET A 206 0.12 2.68 1.36
CA MET A 206 1.54 2.32 1.32
C MET A 206 2.24 3.13 0.24
N VAL A 207 3.36 3.75 0.60
CA VAL A 207 4.23 4.52 -0.31
C VAL A 207 5.65 3.97 -0.20
N VAL A 208 6.32 3.81 -1.33
CA VAL A 208 7.67 3.22 -1.40
C VAL A 208 8.63 4.11 -2.20
N GLY A 209 9.92 3.82 -2.13
CA GLY A 209 10.96 4.55 -2.85
C GLY A 209 11.19 5.93 -2.25
N GLU A 210 11.66 6.87 -3.07
CA GLU A 210 12.01 8.22 -2.63
C GLU A 210 10.82 8.95 -1.97
N ASP A 211 9.62 8.81 -2.56
CA ASP A 211 8.35 9.35 -2.08
C ASP A 211 7.95 8.84 -0.66
N ALA A 212 8.55 7.75 -0.18
CA ALA A 212 8.29 7.27 1.17
C ALA A 212 8.87 8.22 2.22
N THR A 213 9.98 8.88 1.90
CA THR A 213 10.75 9.72 2.83
C THR A 213 10.71 11.21 2.49
N GLN A 214 10.37 11.58 1.25
CA GLN A 214 10.22 12.99 0.88
C GLN A 214 9.09 13.68 1.67
N PRO A 215 9.24 14.96 2.07
CA PRO A 215 8.24 15.73 2.81
C PRO A 215 6.85 15.72 2.19
#